data_AF-A0A7S1FD60-F1
#
_entry.id   AF-A0A7S1FD60-F1
#
_cell.length_a   1.000
_cell.length_b   1.000
_cell.length_c   1.000
_cell.angle_alpha   90.00
_cell.angle_beta   90.00
_cell.angle_gamma   90.00
#
_symmetry.space_group_name_H-M   'P 1'
#
loop_
_entity.id
_entity.type
_entity.pdbx_description
1 polymer ?
#
loop_
_entity_poly.entity_id
_entity_poly.type
_entity_poly.pdbx_seq_one_letter_code
_entity_poly.pdbx_strand_id
1 'polypeptide(L)'
;MASYTLHTPPGSFRAFKALIAAEYNSVDVTVADWDASVVKSVSPTGKAPALETKNGVIFESNAIARFIAGLRTDTELLGGTVYDRAVIDSWVDFAANDVELP
;
A
#
# COMPACT_ATOMS: atom_id res chain seq x y z
N MET A 1 10.47 -13.69 -10.04
CA MET A 1 10.14 -13.12 -8.72
C MET A 1 9.61 -11.72 -8.99
N ALA A 2 8.40 -11.39 -8.52
CA ALA A 2 7.89 -10.03 -8.69
C ALA A 2 8.65 -9.13 -7.70
N SER A 3 9.33 -8.10 -8.19
CA SER A 3 9.99 -7.11 -7.34
C SER A 3 8.96 -6.05 -6.98
N TYR A 4 8.66 -5.93 -5.69
CA TYR A 4 7.83 -4.87 -5.13
C TYR A 4 8.73 -3.96 -4.31
N THR A 5 8.96 -2.74 -4.79
CA THR A 5 9.86 -1.78 -4.13
C THR A 5 9.06 -0.61 -3.62
N LEU A 6 9.05 -0.40 -2.30
CA LEU A 6 8.31 0.66 -1.64
C LEU A 6 9.22 1.84 -1.32
N HIS A 7 8.92 3.00 -1.90
CA HIS A 7 9.57 4.27 -1.62
C HIS A 7 8.78 5.03 -0.55
N THR A 8 9.37 5.17 0.63
CA THR A 8 8.72 5.83 1.78
C THR A 8 9.75 6.38 2.78
N PRO A 9 9.48 7.51 3.45
CA PRO A 9 10.34 7.95 4.53
C PRO A 9 10.24 6.99 5.72
N PRO A 10 11.29 6.88 6.55
CA PRO A 10 11.27 6.09 7.77
C PRO A 10 10.15 6.55 8.71
N GLY A 11 9.46 5.59 9.35
CA GLY A 11 8.40 5.90 10.32
C GLY A 11 7.08 6.40 9.73
N SER A 12 6.90 6.32 8.41
CA SER A 12 5.65 6.73 7.75
C SER A 12 4.50 5.76 8.09
N PHE A 13 3.53 6.21 8.88
CA PHE A 13 2.31 5.43 9.16
C PHE A 13 1.54 5.07 7.88
N ARG A 14 1.63 5.91 6.84
CA ARG A 14 1.02 5.67 5.53
C ARG A 14 1.63 4.44 4.84
N ALA A 15 2.92 4.17 5.04
CA ALA A 15 3.56 2.97 4.48
C ALA A 15 3.28 1.71 5.31
N PHE A 16 3.04 1.84 6.61
CA PHE A 16 2.76 0.67 7.47
C PHE A 16 1.57 -0.14 6.98
N LYS A 17 0.55 0.49 6.39
CA LYS A 17 -0.60 -0.22 5.81
C LYS A 17 -0.17 -1.28 4.79
N ALA A 18 0.74 -0.92 3.89
CA ALA A 18 1.24 -1.82 2.85
C ALA A 18 2.16 -2.91 3.43
N LEU A 19 3.01 -2.56 4.39
CA LEU A 19 3.94 -3.51 5.01
C LEU A 19 3.22 -4.52 5.91
N ILE A 20 2.19 -4.08 6.64
CA ILE A 20 1.33 -4.97 7.42
C ILE A 20 0.57 -5.92 6.48
N ALA A 21 -0.01 -5.40 5.40
CA ALA A 21 -0.65 -6.25 4.40
C ALA A 21 0.34 -7.26 3.80
N ALA A 22 1.58 -6.84 3.51
CA ALA A 22 2.62 -7.72 2.99
C ALA A 22 2.95 -8.87 3.95
N GLU A 23 3.14 -8.55 5.24
CA GLU A 23 3.45 -9.53 6.29
C GLU A 23 2.34 -10.57 6.44
N TYR A 24 1.09 -10.12 6.62
CA TYR A 24 -0.06 -11.02 6.74
C TYR A 24 -0.31 -11.84 5.46
N ASN A 25 0.16 -11.34 4.31
CA ASN A 25 0.01 -12.01 3.03
C ASN A 25 1.24 -12.81 2.61
N SER A 26 2.30 -12.86 3.42
CA SER A 26 3.59 -13.46 3.05
C SER A 26 4.09 -13.00 1.67
N VAL A 27 3.91 -11.71 1.37
CA VAL A 27 4.40 -11.06 0.15
C VAL A 27 5.68 -10.32 0.49
N ASP A 28 6.75 -10.58 -0.26
CA ASP A 28 8.01 -9.88 -0.08
C ASP A 28 7.94 -8.46 -0.67
N VAL A 29 8.11 -7.45 0.17
CA VAL A 29 8.15 -6.03 -0.22
C VAL A 29 9.46 -5.43 0.27
N THR A 30 10.30 -5.00 -0.66
CA THR A 30 11.56 -4.34 -0.35
C THR A 30 11.30 -2.86 -0.06
N VAL A 31 11.72 -2.37 1.09
CA VAL A 31 11.72 -0.93 1.40
C VAL A 31 13.02 -0.33 0.87
N ALA A 32 12.92 0.62 -0.05
CA ALA A 32 14.10 1.29 -0.60
C ALA A 32 14.70 2.29 0.39
N ASP A 33 15.99 2.59 0.23
CA ASP A 33 16.61 3.72 0.90
C ASP A 33 15.87 5.00 0.54
N TRP A 34 15.55 5.81 1.56
CA TRP A 34 14.70 6.97 1.36
C TRP A 34 15.38 8.05 0.52
N ASP A 35 14.81 8.32 -0.65
CA ASP A 35 15.17 9.46 -1.50
C ASP A 35 13.90 10.17 -2.00
N ALA A 36 13.72 11.42 -1.54
CA ALA A 36 12.60 12.25 -1.94
C ALA A 36 12.61 12.62 -3.44
N SER A 37 13.79 12.64 -4.09
CA SER A 37 13.92 12.92 -5.52
C SER A 37 13.35 11.78 -6.36
N VAL A 38 13.55 10.54 -5.92
CA VAL A 38 12.97 9.35 -6.56
C VAL A 38 11.45 9.44 -6.50
N VAL A 39 10.86 9.65 -5.32
CA VAL A 39 9.40 9.79 -5.17
C VAL A 39 8.83 10.90 -6.04
N LYS A 40 9.49 12.06 -6.13
CA LYS A 40 9.06 13.16 -7.01
C LYS A 40 9.05 12.78 -8.49
N SER A 41 9.92 11.85 -8.89
CA SER A 41 10.02 11.39 -10.29
C SER A 41 9.06 10.25 -10.62
N VAL A 42 8.78 9.34 -9.67
CA VAL A 42 8.00 8.12 -9.93
C VAL A 42 6.53 8.24 -9.52
N SER A 43 6.22 9.06 -8.51
CA SER A 43 4.85 9.28 -8.04
C SER A 43 4.18 10.39 -8.86
N PRO A 44 3.02 10.16 -9.49
CA PRO A 44 2.27 11.21 -10.20
C PRO A 44 1.91 12.43 -9.34
N THR A 45 1.82 12.24 -8.01
CA THR A 45 1.53 13.32 -7.06
C THR A 45 2.80 13.88 -6.40
N GLY A 46 3.97 13.30 -6.68
CA GLY A 46 5.23 13.62 -6.01
C GLY A 46 5.25 13.31 -4.51
N LYS A 47 4.29 12.51 -4.02
CA LYS A 47 4.13 12.16 -2.60
C LYS A 47 4.42 10.68 -2.36
N ALA A 48 4.98 10.41 -1.18
CA ALA A 48 5.17 9.06 -0.65
C ALA A 48 3.94 8.63 0.17
N PRO A 49 3.67 7.32 0.31
CA PRO A 49 4.41 6.20 -0.30
C PRO A 49 4.12 6.01 -1.80
N ALA A 50 5.09 5.43 -2.51
CA ALA A 50 4.93 4.97 -3.89
C ALA A 50 5.51 3.54 -4.04
N LEU A 51 4.72 2.61 -4.57
CA LEU A 51 5.11 1.23 -4.80
C LEU A 51 5.46 1.04 -6.28
N GLU A 52 6.71 0.73 -6.56
CA GLU A 52 7.14 0.27 -7.87
C GLU A 52 6.82 -1.21 -8.07
N THR A 53 6.25 -1.52 -9.23
CA THR A 53 5.94 -2.86 -9.68
C THR A 53 6.45 -3.04 -11.12
N LYS A 54 6.48 -4.29 -11.60
CA LYS A 54 6.80 -4.58 -13.01
C LYS A 54 5.83 -3.92 -14.02
N ASN A 55 4.63 -3.51 -13.57
CA ASN A 55 3.59 -2.91 -14.41
C ASN A 55 3.58 -1.37 -14.32
N GLY A 56 4.41 -0.77 -13.47
CA GLY A 56 4.39 0.65 -13.16
C GLY A 56 4.21 0.94 -11.67
N VAL A 57 3.95 2.20 -11.36
CA VAL A 57 3.89 2.72 -9.99
C VAL A 57 2.45 2.76 -9.48
N ILE A 58 2.25 2.35 -8.23
CA ILE A 58 1.01 2.52 -7.48
C ILE A 58 1.27 3.57 -6.39
N PHE A 59 0.43 4.60 -6.34
CA PHE A 59 0.46 5.66 -5.34
C PHE A 59 -0.86 5.64 -4.54
N GLU A 60 -0.92 6.40 -3.44
CA GLU A 60 -1.92 6.33 -2.36
C GLU A 60 -1.78 5.09 -1.46
N SER A 61 -1.57 5.34 -0.18
CA SER A 61 -1.29 4.29 0.82
C SER A 61 -2.35 3.18 0.87
N ASN A 62 -3.64 3.55 0.82
CA ASN A 62 -4.74 2.59 0.83
C ASN A 62 -4.79 1.76 -0.47
N ALA A 63 -4.47 2.35 -1.62
CA ALA A 63 -4.42 1.63 -2.89
C ALA A 63 -3.26 0.62 -2.92
N ILE A 64 -2.09 1.00 -2.41
CA ILE A 64 -0.93 0.12 -2.27
C ILE A 64 -1.27 -1.06 -1.35
N ALA A 65 -1.87 -0.80 -0.18
CA ALA A 65 -2.25 -1.85 0.76
C ALA A 65 -3.25 -2.84 0.16
N ARG A 66 -4.29 -2.35 -0.53
CA ARG A 66 -5.26 -3.20 -1.24
C ARG A 66 -4.60 -4.02 -2.34
N PHE A 67 -3.68 -3.43 -3.11
CA PHE A 67 -2.96 -4.17 -4.14
C PHE A 67 -2.16 -5.33 -3.54
N ILE A 68 -1.38 -5.09 -2.49
CA ILE A 68 -0.59 -6.12 -1.81
C ILE A 68 -1.49 -7.20 -1.20
N ALA A 69 -2.59 -6.82 -0.55
CA ALA A 69 -3.57 -7.76 0.00
C ALA A 69 -4.20 -8.63 -1.11
N GLY A 70 -4.49 -8.04 -2.27
CA GLY A 70 -5.10 -8.72 -3.41
C GLY A 70 -4.17 -9.64 -4.22
N LEU A 71 -2.86 -9.63 -3.99
CA LEU A 71 -1.92 -10.53 -4.68
C LEU A 71 -2.14 -12.00 -4.35
N ARG A 72 -2.83 -12.28 -3.24
CA ARG A 72 -3.17 -13.61 -2.78
C ARG A 72 -4.58 -13.61 -2.25
N THR A 73 -5.42 -14.44 -2.86
CA THR A 73 -6.82 -14.58 -2.49
C THR A 73 -7.03 -15.59 -1.37
N ASP A 74 -6.04 -16.44 -1.09
CA ASP A 74 -6.11 -17.52 -0.10
C ASP A 74 -5.93 -17.05 1.35
N THR A 75 -5.47 -15.82 1.57
CA THR A 75 -5.37 -15.20 2.91
C THR A 75 -6.59 -14.35 3.26
N GLU A 76 -7.49 -14.13 2.29
CA GLU A 76 -8.75 -13.42 2.45
C GLU A 76 -8.66 -12.02 3.12
N LEU A 77 -7.52 -11.32 3.00
CA LEU A 77 -7.33 -9.98 3.57
C LEU A 77 -8.28 -8.92 2.99
N LEU A 78 -8.82 -9.16 1.80
CA LEU A 78 -9.86 -8.32 1.18
C LEU A 78 -11.27 -8.92 1.32
N GLY A 79 -11.44 -9.98 2.11
CA GLY A 79 -12.67 -10.76 2.19
C GLY A 79 -12.97 -11.58 0.94
N GLY A 80 -14.01 -12.43 1.05
CA GLY A 80 -14.41 -13.37 0.00
C GLY A 80 -15.50 -12.84 -0.92
N THR A 81 -16.26 -11.83 -0.48
CA THR A 81 -17.43 -11.31 -1.21
C THR A 81 -17.29 -9.82 -1.56
N VAL A 82 -18.17 -9.35 -2.45
CA VAL A 82 -18.30 -7.91 -2.76
C VAL A 82 -18.71 -7.12 -1.52
N TYR A 83 -19.53 -7.71 -0.65
CA TYR A 83 -19.96 -7.09 0.60
C TYR A 83 -18.77 -6.92 1.56
N ASP A 84 -17.95 -7.96 1.75
CA ASP A 84 -16.78 -7.90 2.65
C ASP A 84 -15.81 -6.81 2.21
N ARG A 85 -15.55 -6.72 0.89
CA ARG A 85 -14.73 -5.66 0.31
C ARG A 85 -15.27 -4.27 0.61
N ALA A 86 -16.58 -4.07 0.44
CA ALA A 86 -17.22 -2.79 0.71
C ALA A 86 -17.15 -2.43 2.22
N VAL A 87 -17.30 -3.40 3.12
CA VAL A 87 -17.15 -3.19 4.56
C VAL A 87 -15.70 -2.80 4.90
N ILE A 88 -14.70 -3.50 4.35
CA ILE A 88 -13.28 -3.16 4.52
C ILE A 88 -13.00 -1.75 4.01
N ASP A 89 -13.47 -1.42 2.80
CA ASP A 89 -13.26 -0.12 2.19
C ASP A 89 -13.87 1.00 3.03
N SER A 90 -15.08 0.81 3.57
CA SER A 90 -15.71 1.80 4.43
C SER A 90 -14.89 2.13 5.69
N TRP A 91 -14.26 1.13 6.32
CA TRP A 91 -13.39 1.35 7.47
C TRP A 91 -12.06 1.99 7.09
N VAL A 92 -11.48 1.60 5.96
CA VAL A 92 -10.24 2.17 5.44
C VAL A 92 -10.42 3.64 5.06
N ASP A 93 -11.57 3.98 4.45
CA ASP A 93 -11.89 5.35 4.06
C ASP A 93 -12.27 6.20 5.28
N PHE A 94 -13.02 5.66 6.25
CA PHE A 94 -13.25 6.31 7.54
C PHE A 94 -11.93 6.62 8.26
N ALA A 95 -11.00 5.65 8.31
CA ALA A 95 -9.70 5.89 8.93
C ALA A 95 -8.93 7.03 8.25
N ALA A 96 -8.92 7.06 6.91
CA ALA A 96 -8.26 8.11 6.15
C ALA A 96 -8.88 9.52 6.33
N ASN A 97 -10.20 9.59 6.55
CA ASN A 97 -10.92 10.86 6.66
C ASN A 97 -11.04 11.38 8.09
N ASP A 98 -11.20 10.50 9.07
CA ASP A 98 -11.63 10.86 10.43
C ASP A 98 -10.63 10.46 11.54
N VAL A 99 -9.66 9.58 11.25
CA VAL A 99 -8.72 9.05 12.26
C VAL A 99 -7.28 9.47 12.00
N GLU A 100 -6.85 9.44 10.74
CA GLU A 100 -5.49 9.76 10.35
C GLU A 100 -5.23 11.26 10.46
N LEU A 101 -4.03 11.61 10.95
CA LEU A 101 -3.60 12.99 10.98
C LEU A 101 -3.30 13.48 9.55
N PRO A 102 -3.64 14.75 9.22
CA PRO A 102 -3.41 15.33 7.89
C PRO A 102 -1.97 15.18 7.40
#